data_AF-A0AAW3ZWN7-F1
#
_entry.id   AF-A0AAW3ZWN7-F1
#
_cell.length_a   1.000
_cell.length_b   1.000
_cell.length_c   1.000
_cell.angle_alpha   90.00
_cell.angle_beta   90.00
_cell.angle_gamma   90.00
#
_symmetry.space_group_name_H-M   'P 1'
#
loop_
_entity.id
_entity.type
_entity.pdbx_description
1 polymer ?
#
loop_
_entity_poly.entity_id
_entity_poly.type
_entity_poly.pdbx_seq_one_letter_code
_entity_poly.pdbx_strand_id
1 'polypeptide(L)'
;MQKVILKSLIPIFCLSSCVFGAQLSTTEEKESYAIGASTGSYISNQLHNQMQMGVKSDVNIVIEGLIDALKKQTKMKDEDIISLLNERADRLNKITEENKKIQLANNKKIGKEFMAKNAKNKNVKTTKSGLQYEMLVLGGGDKPKPESIVEVHYKGYLPNGEVFENTYDNKTSMHLSLINVIEGFKEGLLLMNAGSKYKFVIPSELAYADEELETIPAGSTVVFEVELLKVLKPGEYSKIVKDMSEQEIKNIHQTK
;
A
#
# COMPACT_ATOMS: atom_id res chain seq x y z
N MET A 1 47.73 -41.19 -73.65
CA MET A 1 46.33 -41.00 -74.07
C MET A 1 45.66 -40.14 -72.99
N GLN A 2 45.03 -39.04 -73.42
CA GLN A 2 44.70 -37.84 -72.63
C GLN A 2 43.54 -38.02 -71.63
N LYS A 3 43.67 -37.31 -70.50
CA LYS A 3 42.61 -36.97 -69.54
C LYS A 3 41.67 -35.89 -70.10
N VAL A 4 40.36 -36.06 -69.93
CA VAL A 4 39.32 -34.99 -69.97
C VAL A 4 38.21 -35.41 -68.97
N ILE A 5 38.18 -34.89 -67.73
CA ILE A 5 37.38 -33.74 -67.22
C ILE A 5 35.86 -34.01 -67.34
N LEU A 6 35.19 -34.51 -66.29
CA LEU A 6 34.59 -33.78 -65.15
C LEU A 6 33.48 -32.79 -65.54
N LYS A 7 32.22 -33.25 -65.53
CA LYS A 7 31.02 -32.43 -65.29
C LYS A 7 29.93 -33.29 -64.62
N SER A 8 29.76 -33.13 -63.31
CA SER A 8 28.45 -33.33 -62.70
C SER A 8 28.29 -32.32 -61.57
N LEU A 9 27.48 -31.31 -61.86
CA LEU A 9 27.00 -30.29 -60.95
C LEU A 9 25.92 -30.95 -60.08
N ILE A 10 26.17 -31.11 -58.78
CA ILE A 10 25.10 -31.39 -57.81
C ILE A 10 24.91 -30.09 -57.02
N PRO A 11 23.77 -29.39 -57.17
CA PRO A 11 23.52 -28.20 -56.38
C PRO A 11 23.27 -28.59 -54.92
N ILE A 12 24.09 -28.03 -54.04
CA ILE A 12 23.86 -27.95 -52.60
C ILE A 12 22.57 -27.17 -52.40
N PHE A 13 21.47 -27.87 -52.13
CA PHE A 13 20.26 -27.25 -51.60
C PHE A 13 20.42 -27.17 -50.08
N CYS A 14 20.93 -26.03 -49.63
CA CYS A 14 20.98 -25.65 -48.23
C CYS A 14 19.53 -25.50 -47.75
N LEU A 15 18.96 -26.58 -47.19
CA LEU A 15 17.72 -26.52 -46.43
C LEU A 15 18.01 -25.75 -45.14
N SER A 16 17.87 -24.43 -45.25
CA SER A 16 17.67 -23.54 -44.11
C SER A 16 16.42 -24.00 -43.37
N SER A 17 16.59 -24.89 -42.40
CA SER A 17 15.57 -25.15 -41.39
C SER A 17 15.44 -23.89 -40.54
N CYS A 18 14.52 -23.02 -40.97
CA CYS A 18 13.92 -22.04 -40.07
C CYS A 18 13.36 -22.82 -38.89
N VAL A 19 14.04 -22.74 -37.74
CA VAL A 19 13.52 -23.15 -36.45
C VAL A 19 12.39 -22.17 -36.13
N PHE A 20 11.18 -22.46 -36.61
CA PHE A 20 9.97 -21.88 -36.05
C PHE A 20 9.85 -22.44 -34.63
N GLY A 21 9.83 -21.55 -33.63
CA GLY A 21 9.67 -21.93 -32.22
C GLY A 21 8.48 -22.86 -32.07
N ALA A 22 8.67 -23.95 -31.32
CA ALA A 22 7.67 -25.00 -31.16
C ALA A 22 6.33 -24.41 -30.70
N GLN A 23 5.34 -24.43 -31.58
CA GLN A 23 3.99 -23.96 -31.28
C GLN A 23 3.32 -25.01 -30.38
N LEU A 24 2.89 -24.61 -29.17
CA LEU A 24 2.10 -25.48 -28.28
C LEU A 24 0.80 -25.87 -28.99
N SER A 25 0.72 -27.13 -29.39
CA SER A 25 -0.23 -27.62 -30.39
C SER A 25 -1.41 -28.35 -29.77
N THR A 26 -1.17 -29.10 -28.69
CA THR A 26 -2.20 -29.86 -27.97
C THR A 26 -2.71 -29.13 -26.74
N THR A 27 -3.89 -29.51 -26.24
CA THR A 27 -4.41 -29.00 -24.96
C THR A 27 -3.49 -29.37 -23.80
N GLU A 28 -3.01 -30.61 -23.77
CA GLU A 28 -2.10 -31.12 -22.73
C GLU A 28 -0.76 -30.36 -22.69
N GLU A 29 -0.20 -30.01 -23.85
CA GLU A 29 1.00 -29.16 -23.95
C GLU A 29 0.75 -27.76 -23.37
N LYS A 30 -0.41 -27.17 -23.66
CA LYS A 30 -0.78 -25.84 -23.16
C LYS A 30 -1.02 -25.84 -21.65
N GLU A 31 -1.71 -26.86 -21.14
CA GLU A 31 -1.95 -27.04 -19.70
C GLU A 31 -0.64 -27.24 -18.95
N SER A 32 0.24 -28.10 -19.45
CA SER A 32 1.56 -28.35 -18.88
C SER A 32 2.42 -27.08 -18.84
N TYR A 33 2.44 -26.32 -19.95
CA TYR A 33 3.14 -25.04 -20.01
C TYR A 33 2.56 -24.03 -19.01
N ALA A 34 1.23 -23.94 -18.87
CA ALA A 34 0.57 -23.01 -17.95
C ALA A 34 0.94 -23.28 -16.48
N ILE A 35 1.06 -24.54 -16.08
CA ILE A 35 1.53 -24.91 -14.73
C ILE A 35 2.97 -24.42 -14.49
N GLY A 36 3.87 -24.64 -15.45
CA GLY A 36 5.25 -24.16 -15.36
C GLY A 36 5.35 -22.63 -15.35
N ALA A 37 4.62 -21.96 -16.24
CA ALA A 37 4.61 -20.51 -16.36
C ALA A 37 4.04 -19.82 -15.11
N SER A 38 2.97 -20.36 -14.52
CA SER A 38 2.40 -19.82 -13.27
C SER A 38 3.35 -19.98 -12.09
N THR A 39 3.96 -21.17 -11.92
CA THR A 39 4.98 -21.42 -10.88
C THR A 39 6.21 -20.52 -11.07
N GLY A 40 6.69 -20.39 -12.31
CA GLY A 40 7.80 -19.50 -12.65
C GLY A 40 7.49 -18.03 -12.36
N SER A 41 6.26 -17.59 -12.63
CA SER A 41 5.81 -16.22 -12.32
C SER A 41 5.78 -15.95 -10.82
N TYR A 42 5.30 -16.91 -10.02
CA TYR A 42 5.32 -16.82 -8.55
C TYR A 42 6.75 -16.69 -8.01
N ILE A 43 7.66 -17.57 -8.43
CA ILE A 43 9.07 -17.55 -8.00
C ILE A 43 9.74 -16.25 -8.46
N SER A 44 9.51 -15.83 -9.71
CA SER A 44 10.06 -14.60 -10.27
C SER A 44 9.66 -13.37 -9.44
N ASN A 45 8.38 -13.25 -9.10
CA ASN A 45 7.89 -12.14 -8.28
C ASN A 45 8.53 -12.15 -6.88
N GLN A 46 8.66 -13.32 -6.25
CA GLN A 46 9.30 -13.45 -4.96
C GLN A 46 10.79 -13.07 -5.00
N LEU A 47 11.53 -13.56 -5.99
CA LEU A 47 12.95 -13.22 -6.16
C LEU A 47 13.14 -11.74 -6.50
N HIS A 48 12.29 -11.18 -7.36
CA HIS A 48 12.34 -9.77 -7.71
C HIS A 48 12.21 -8.90 -6.46
N ASN A 49 11.20 -9.15 -5.62
CA ASN A 49 10.99 -8.41 -4.38
C ASN A 49 12.21 -8.51 -3.44
N GLN A 50 12.79 -9.70 -3.29
CA GLN A 50 13.99 -9.89 -2.47
C GLN A 50 15.24 -9.19 -3.06
N MET A 51 15.36 -9.14 -4.38
CA MET A 51 16.43 -8.43 -5.06
C MET A 51 16.31 -6.91 -4.91
N GLN A 52 15.09 -6.36 -4.88
CA GLN A 52 14.86 -4.94 -4.55
C GLN A 52 15.30 -4.60 -3.13
N MET A 53 15.28 -5.58 -2.21
CA MET A 53 15.82 -5.47 -0.86
C MET A 53 17.34 -5.67 -0.78
N GLY A 54 18.03 -5.80 -1.92
CA GLY A 54 19.48 -6.01 -2.00
C GLY A 54 19.94 -7.46 -1.90
N VAL A 55 19.02 -8.43 -1.84
CA VAL A 55 19.40 -9.86 -1.77
C VAL A 55 19.68 -10.42 -3.16
N LYS A 56 20.92 -10.84 -3.38
CA LYS A 56 21.32 -11.45 -4.64
C LYS A 56 20.72 -12.85 -4.79
N SER A 57 20.28 -13.16 -6.01
CA SER A 57 19.80 -14.48 -6.41
C SER A 57 20.23 -14.73 -7.85
N ASP A 58 20.71 -15.95 -8.14
CA ASP A 58 21.00 -16.38 -9.51
C ASP A 58 19.79 -17.16 -10.04
N VAL A 59 19.07 -16.56 -10.98
CA VAL A 59 17.84 -17.13 -11.54
C VAL A 59 18.13 -18.42 -12.31
N ASN A 60 19.30 -18.55 -12.94
CA ASN A 60 19.64 -19.78 -13.68
C ASN A 60 19.80 -20.97 -12.73
N ILE A 61 20.40 -20.76 -11.56
CA ILE A 61 20.54 -21.78 -10.52
C ILE A 61 19.18 -22.15 -9.92
N VAL A 62 18.26 -21.18 -9.77
CA VAL A 62 16.88 -21.47 -9.33
C VAL A 62 16.14 -22.33 -10.35
N ILE A 63 16.28 -22.02 -11.65
CA ILE A 63 15.68 -22.83 -12.74
C ILE A 63 16.26 -24.25 -12.72
N GLU A 64 17.57 -24.39 -12.58
CA GLU A 64 18.24 -25.69 -12.49
C GLU A 64 17.72 -26.51 -11.30
N GLY A 65 17.65 -25.90 -10.11
CA GLY A 65 17.11 -26.56 -8.92
C GLY A 65 15.64 -26.98 -9.07
N LEU A 66 14.81 -26.16 -9.73
CA LEU A 66 13.41 -26.49 -10.02
C LEU A 66 13.30 -27.68 -10.97
N ILE A 67 14.07 -27.68 -12.06
CA ILE A 67 14.08 -28.78 -13.04
C ILE A 67 14.58 -30.07 -12.39
N ASP A 68 15.63 -30.00 -11.59
CA ASP A 68 16.18 -31.16 -10.88
C ASP A 68 15.19 -31.74 -9.87
N ALA A 69 14.45 -30.88 -9.15
CA ALA A 69 13.41 -31.32 -8.23
C ALA A 69 12.25 -32.02 -8.95
N LEU A 70 11.76 -31.46 -10.07
CA LEU A 70 10.70 -32.07 -10.88
C LEU A 70 11.10 -33.46 -11.42
N LYS A 71 12.39 -33.63 -11.72
CA LYS A 71 12.97 -34.90 -12.19
C LYS A 71 13.41 -35.83 -11.06
N LYS A 72 13.27 -35.42 -9.80
CA LYS A 72 13.76 -36.16 -8.61
C LYS A 72 15.26 -36.47 -8.67
N GLN A 73 16.05 -35.53 -9.20
CA GLN A 73 17.51 -35.64 -9.36
C GLN A 73 18.26 -34.52 -8.62
N THR A 74 17.69 -34.02 -7.52
CA THR A 74 18.26 -32.91 -6.75
C THR A 74 19.71 -33.19 -6.36
N LYS A 75 20.56 -32.18 -6.47
CA LYS A 75 22.00 -32.26 -6.16
C LYS A 75 22.32 -32.14 -4.66
N MET A 76 21.29 -32.09 -3.82
CA MET A 76 21.38 -31.78 -2.41
C MET A 76 20.35 -32.61 -1.64
N LYS A 77 20.66 -32.96 -0.39
CA LYS A 77 19.72 -33.62 0.51
C LYS A 77 18.63 -32.66 0.95
N ASP A 78 17.43 -33.18 1.20
CA ASP A 78 16.29 -32.37 1.64
C ASP A 78 16.59 -31.58 2.93
N GLU A 79 17.33 -32.17 3.86
CA GLU A 79 17.76 -31.54 5.11
C GLU A 79 18.62 -30.28 4.88
N ASP A 80 19.57 -30.37 3.94
CA ASP A 80 20.45 -29.24 3.59
C ASP A 80 19.65 -28.12 2.88
N ILE A 81 18.68 -28.49 2.03
CA ILE A 81 17.77 -27.54 1.36
C ILE A 81 16.97 -26.77 2.42
N ILE A 82 16.36 -27.47 3.37
CA ILE A 82 15.58 -26.86 4.45
C ILE A 82 16.44 -25.91 5.29
N SER A 83 17.65 -26.35 5.68
CA SER A 83 18.57 -25.54 6.47
C SER A 83 18.93 -24.23 5.76
N LEU A 84 19.30 -24.30 4.47
CA LEU A 84 19.67 -23.12 3.68
C LEU A 84 18.50 -22.14 3.47
N LEU A 85 17.29 -22.67 3.31
CA LEU A 85 16.08 -21.84 3.18
C LEU A 85 15.72 -21.15 4.50
N ASN A 86 15.89 -21.82 5.64
CA ASN A 86 15.71 -21.20 6.96
C ASN A 86 16.74 -20.09 7.20
N GLU A 87 18.02 -20.32 6.90
CA GLU A 87 19.04 -19.28 6.98
C GLU A 87 18.74 -18.09 6.06
N ARG A 88 18.22 -18.36 4.85
CA ARG A 88 17.78 -17.30 3.94
C ARG A 88 16.61 -16.53 4.52
N ALA A 89 15.62 -17.20 5.11
CA ALA A 89 14.48 -16.55 5.77
C ALA A 89 14.96 -15.65 6.92
N ASP A 90 15.89 -16.11 7.75
CA ASP A 90 16.49 -15.31 8.83
C ASP A 90 17.22 -14.08 8.31
N ARG A 91 17.99 -14.21 7.23
CA ARG A 91 18.63 -13.05 6.57
C ARG A 91 17.58 -12.05 6.07
N LEU A 92 16.53 -12.53 5.41
CA LEU A 92 15.45 -11.67 4.90
C LEU A 92 14.71 -10.96 6.04
N ASN A 93 14.42 -11.66 7.13
CA ASN A 93 13.79 -11.07 8.31
C ASN A 93 14.64 -9.93 8.89
N LYS A 94 15.96 -10.12 9.01
CA LYS A 94 16.87 -9.06 9.48
C LYS A 94 16.86 -7.84 8.56
N ILE A 95 16.92 -8.05 7.24
CA ILE A 95 16.88 -6.96 6.25
C ILE A 95 15.56 -6.21 6.33
N THR A 96 14.43 -6.92 6.44
CA THR A 96 13.11 -6.31 6.60
C THR A 96 13.06 -5.42 7.84
N GLU A 97 13.54 -5.91 8.98
CA GLU A 97 13.54 -5.15 10.24
C GLU A 97 14.47 -3.94 10.20
N GLU A 98 15.63 -4.05 9.56
CA GLU A 98 16.52 -2.91 9.32
C GLU A 98 15.89 -1.87 8.39
N ASN A 99 15.27 -2.31 7.30
CA ASN A 99 14.57 -1.42 6.36
C ASN A 99 13.39 -0.70 7.04
N LYS A 100 12.60 -1.39 7.87
CA LYS A 100 11.54 -0.76 8.66
C LYS A 100 12.08 0.34 9.58
N LYS A 101 13.20 0.09 10.28
CA LYS A 101 13.84 1.10 11.12
C LYS A 101 14.33 2.31 10.32
N ILE A 102 14.92 2.07 9.15
CA ILE A 102 15.38 3.13 8.25
C ILE A 102 14.18 3.96 7.75
N GLN A 103 13.11 3.31 7.31
CA GLN A 103 11.89 3.97 6.85
C GLN A 103 11.24 4.78 7.97
N LEU A 104 11.09 4.20 9.17
CA LEU A 104 10.59 4.90 10.35
C LEU A 104 11.39 6.17 10.65
N ALA A 105 12.73 6.07 10.69
CA ALA A 105 13.60 7.23 10.94
C ALA A 105 13.47 8.28 9.82
N ASN A 106 13.35 7.85 8.57
CA ASN A 106 13.17 8.72 7.42
C ASN A 106 11.80 9.44 7.46
N ASN A 107 10.72 8.74 7.77
CA ASN A 107 9.38 9.30 7.87
C ASN A 107 9.29 10.33 9.00
N LYS A 108 9.86 10.02 10.18
CA LYS A 108 9.98 10.98 11.28
C LYS A 108 10.76 12.23 10.88
N LYS A 109 11.85 12.07 10.13
CA LYS A 109 12.65 13.18 9.61
C LYS A 109 11.83 14.04 8.63
N ILE A 110 11.18 13.43 7.64
CA ILE A 110 10.32 14.11 6.66
C ILE A 110 9.20 14.88 7.37
N GLY A 111 8.53 14.24 8.32
CA GLY A 111 7.47 14.84 9.13
C GLY A 111 7.97 16.07 9.90
N LYS A 112 9.09 15.94 10.61
CA LYS A 112 9.71 17.05 11.35
C LYS A 112 10.09 18.22 10.43
N GLU A 113 10.68 17.94 9.27
CA GLU A 113 11.05 18.97 8.28
C GLU A 113 9.81 19.66 7.71
N PHE A 114 8.77 18.89 7.39
CA PHE A 114 7.48 19.41 6.93
C PHE A 114 6.85 20.34 7.96
N MET A 115 6.75 19.91 9.22
CA MET A 115 6.18 20.71 10.31
C MET A 115 7.01 21.96 10.60
N ALA A 116 8.33 21.88 10.55
CA ALA A 116 9.20 23.04 10.74
C ALA A 116 9.03 24.07 9.61
N LYS A 117 8.80 23.62 8.37
CA LYS A 117 8.46 24.50 7.24
C LYS A 117 7.06 25.09 7.41
N ASN A 118 6.08 24.27 7.78
CA ASN A 118 4.69 24.68 7.95
C ASN A 118 4.52 25.73 9.07
N ALA A 119 5.24 25.59 10.17
CA ALA A 119 5.27 26.56 11.27
C ALA A 119 5.71 27.98 10.87
N LYS A 120 6.40 28.14 9.74
CA LYS A 120 6.81 29.47 9.24
C LYS A 120 5.65 30.23 8.59
N ASN A 121 4.53 29.55 8.27
CA ASN A 121 3.33 30.22 7.81
C ASN A 121 2.69 30.99 8.98
N LYS A 122 2.51 32.31 8.82
CA LYS A 122 1.92 33.20 9.83
C LYS A 122 0.49 32.82 10.25
N ASN A 123 -0.23 32.07 9.42
CA ASN A 123 -1.59 31.61 9.72
C ASN A 123 -1.59 30.30 10.53
N VAL A 124 -0.45 29.62 10.63
CA VAL A 124 -0.30 28.37 11.37
C VAL A 124 0.00 28.69 12.83
N LYS A 125 -0.75 28.03 13.71
CA LYS A 125 -0.51 28.04 15.16
C LYS A 125 -0.07 26.64 15.59
N THR A 126 0.82 26.58 16.58
CA THR A 126 1.28 25.31 17.17
C THR A 126 0.81 25.26 18.62
N THR A 127 0.15 24.17 19.00
CA THR A 127 -0.27 23.95 20.39
C THR A 127 0.89 23.42 21.24
N LYS A 128 0.67 23.27 22.56
CA LYS A 128 1.71 22.75 23.47
C LYS A 128 2.05 21.28 23.20
N SER A 129 1.10 20.49 22.68
CA SER A 129 1.31 19.08 22.34
C SER A 129 2.09 18.90 21.04
N GLY A 130 2.22 19.97 20.24
CA GLY A 130 2.89 19.95 18.94
C GLY A 130 1.93 19.90 17.76
N LEU A 131 0.62 19.77 17.97
CA LEU A 131 -0.38 19.92 16.90
C LEU A 131 -0.22 21.29 16.23
N GLN A 132 -0.13 21.30 14.90
CA GLN A 132 -0.20 22.52 14.12
C GLN A 132 -1.56 22.64 13.47
N TYR A 133 -2.11 23.86 13.46
CA TYR A 133 -3.39 24.11 12.81
C TYR A 133 -3.44 25.48 12.13
N GLU A 134 -4.19 25.54 11.04
CA GLU A 134 -4.55 26.76 10.32
C GLU A 134 -6.08 26.82 10.20
N MET A 135 -6.67 27.93 10.63
CA MET A 135 -8.10 28.18 10.47
C MET A 135 -8.34 28.71 9.05
N LEU A 136 -9.09 27.98 8.25
CA LEU A 136 -9.41 28.35 6.86
C LEU A 136 -10.75 29.09 6.78
N VAL A 137 -11.75 28.58 7.51
CA VAL A 137 -13.09 29.18 7.62
C VAL A 137 -13.51 29.14 9.09
N LEU A 138 -14.00 30.27 9.60
CA LEU A 138 -14.53 30.36 10.95
C LEU A 138 -16.04 30.09 10.95
N GLY A 139 -16.47 29.08 11.71
CA GLY A 139 -17.87 28.81 12.02
C GLY A 139 -18.31 29.45 13.33
N GLY A 140 -19.63 29.59 13.49
CA GLY A 140 -20.26 30.16 14.69
C GLY A 140 -21.18 29.19 15.44
N GLY A 141 -21.22 27.91 15.06
CA GLY A 141 -22.07 26.91 15.68
C GLY A 141 -21.50 26.33 16.98
N ASP A 142 -22.14 25.26 17.45
CA ASP A 142 -21.76 24.59 18.70
C ASP A 142 -20.31 24.09 18.69
N LYS A 143 -19.68 24.15 19.84
CA LYS A 143 -18.31 23.67 20.07
C LYS A 143 -18.33 22.22 20.60
N PRO A 144 -17.57 21.28 20.03
CA PRO A 144 -17.54 19.90 20.54
C PRO A 144 -16.99 19.82 21.97
N LYS A 145 -17.44 18.79 22.70
CA LYS A 145 -16.87 18.34 23.98
C LYS A 145 -16.11 17.02 23.77
N PRO A 146 -15.20 16.61 24.68
CA PRO A 146 -14.41 15.38 24.51
C PRO A 146 -15.23 14.11 24.26
N GLU A 147 -16.47 14.05 24.75
CA GLU A 147 -17.42 12.96 24.60
C GLU A 147 -18.40 13.11 23.41
N SER A 148 -18.28 14.20 22.64
CA SER A 148 -19.18 14.48 21.53
C SER A 148 -19.05 13.48 20.39
N ILE A 149 -20.17 13.27 19.69
CA ILE A 149 -20.18 12.76 18.32
C ILE A 149 -20.30 13.97 17.40
N VAL A 150 -19.47 14.03 16.37
CA VAL A 150 -19.46 15.12 15.38
C VAL A 150 -19.73 14.58 13.99
N GLU A 151 -20.30 15.42 13.14
CA GLU A 151 -20.43 15.18 11.71
C GLU A 151 -19.40 16.04 10.98
N VAL A 152 -18.58 15.42 10.15
CA VAL A 152 -17.47 16.08 9.46
C VAL A 152 -17.38 15.69 8.00
N HIS A 153 -16.85 16.61 7.19
CA HIS A 153 -16.10 16.22 6.01
C HIS A 153 -14.61 16.38 6.29
N TYR A 154 -13.80 15.50 5.74
CA TYR A 154 -12.37 15.67 5.74
C TYR A 154 -11.66 14.98 4.58
N LYS A 155 -10.41 15.40 4.40
CA LYS A 155 -9.39 14.76 3.55
C LYS A 155 -8.11 14.60 4.35
N GLY A 156 -7.64 13.36 4.46
CA GLY A 156 -6.38 12.97 5.11
C GLY A 156 -5.30 12.64 4.08
N TYR A 157 -4.10 13.19 4.26
CA TYR A 157 -2.97 12.97 3.37
C TYR A 157 -1.62 13.03 4.09
N LEU A 158 -0.61 12.39 3.50
CA LEU A 158 0.77 12.41 3.96
C LEU A 158 1.49 13.69 3.50
N PRO A 159 2.64 14.07 4.10
CA PRO A 159 3.42 15.24 3.70
C PRO A 159 3.86 15.26 2.22
N ASN A 160 3.93 14.10 1.58
CA ASN A 160 4.21 13.95 0.14
C ASN A 160 2.99 14.23 -0.76
N GLY A 161 1.79 14.45 -0.18
CA GLY A 161 0.54 14.68 -0.88
C GLY A 161 -0.30 13.44 -1.16
N GLU A 162 0.20 12.24 -0.81
CA GLU A 162 -0.54 10.99 -0.96
C GLU A 162 -1.76 10.95 -0.04
N VAL A 163 -2.94 10.73 -0.64
CA VAL A 163 -4.23 10.74 0.07
C VAL A 163 -4.51 9.35 0.57
N PHE A 164 -4.71 9.21 1.89
CA PHE A 164 -5.09 7.93 2.50
C PHE A 164 -6.59 7.87 2.82
N GLU A 165 -7.27 9.02 2.95
CA GLU A 165 -8.70 9.05 3.21
C GLU A 165 -9.34 10.34 2.68
N ASN A 166 -10.54 10.24 2.09
CA ASN A 166 -11.25 11.39 1.56
C ASN A 166 -12.78 11.19 1.54
N THR A 167 -13.48 11.88 2.42
CA THR A 167 -14.96 11.82 2.50
C THR A 167 -15.66 12.60 1.38
N TYR A 168 -14.97 13.55 0.73
CA TYR A 168 -15.56 14.38 -0.33
C TYR A 168 -15.84 13.56 -1.60
N ASP A 169 -15.02 12.55 -1.90
CA ASP A 169 -15.15 11.73 -3.11
C ASP A 169 -16.45 10.91 -3.08
N ASN A 170 -16.84 10.44 -1.90
CA ASN A 170 -18.07 9.67 -1.68
C ASN A 170 -19.29 10.55 -1.39
N LYS A 171 -19.15 11.88 -1.40
CA LYS A 171 -20.20 12.88 -1.09
C LYS A 171 -20.99 12.57 0.20
N THR A 172 -20.36 11.88 1.14
CA THR A 172 -21.00 11.40 2.36
C THR A 172 -20.17 11.89 3.53
N SER A 173 -20.80 12.63 4.44
CA SER A 173 -20.18 13.09 5.69
C SER A 173 -19.98 11.91 6.63
N MET A 174 -19.01 12.02 7.54
CA MET A 174 -18.72 10.98 8.51
C MET A 174 -19.09 11.42 9.93
N HIS A 175 -19.70 10.49 10.67
CA HIS A 175 -19.98 10.65 12.09
C HIS A 175 -18.85 10.05 12.91
N LEU A 176 -18.16 10.88 13.69
CA LEU A 176 -17.01 10.49 14.51
C LEU A 176 -17.28 10.72 15.99
N SER A 177 -17.05 9.69 16.80
CA SER A 177 -16.96 9.82 18.26
C SER A 177 -15.57 10.32 18.63
N LEU A 178 -15.47 11.46 19.31
CA LEU A 178 -14.18 12.04 19.71
C LEU A 178 -13.38 11.18 20.70
N ILE A 179 -14.00 10.15 21.27
CA ILE A 179 -13.34 9.16 22.13
C ILE A 179 -12.51 8.17 21.32
N ASN A 180 -12.86 7.92 20.06
CA ASN A 180 -12.30 6.84 19.24
C ASN A 180 -11.40 7.34 18.09
N VAL A 181 -11.05 8.62 18.09
CA VAL A 181 -10.15 9.21 17.08
C VAL A 181 -8.78 9.48 17.69
N ILE A 182 -7.74 9.59 16.84
CA ILE A 182 -6.38 9.92 17.27
C ILE A 182 -6.35 11.23 18.06
N GLU A 183 -5.45 11.32 19.05
CA GLU A 183 -5.42 12.42 20.03
C GLU A 183 -5.23 13.80 19.37
N GLY A 184 -4.40 13.90 18.33
CA GLY A 184 -4.21 15.18 17.63
C GLY A 184 -5.44 15.64 16.85
N PHE A 185 -6.22 14.69 16.31
CA PHE A 185 -7.45 15.00 15.59
C PHE A 185 -8.55 15.42 16.56
N LYS A 186 -8.66 14.70 17.70
CA LYS A 186 -9.52 15.08 18.82
C LYS A 186 -9.19 16.48 19.34
N GLU A 187 -7.92 16.75 19.62
CA GLU A 187 -7.44 18.05 20.08
C GLU A 187 -7.83 19.15 19.07
N GLY A 188 -7.57 18.92 17.77
CA GLY A 188 -7.91 19.85 16.70
C GLY A 188 -9.41 20.15 16.61
N LEU A 189 -10.26 19.12 16.66
CA LEU A 189 -11.72 19.29 16.63
C LEU A 189 -12.25 20.07 17.84
N LEU A 190 -11.64 19.92 19.02
CA LEU A 190 -11.97 20.70 20.22
C LEU A 190 -11.54 22.18 20.12
N LEU A 191 -10.80 22.58 19.08
CA LEU A 191 -10.53 23.99 18.77
C LEU A 191 -11.60 24.61 17.86
N MET A 192 -12.40 23.79 17.17
CA MET A 192 -13.34 24.23 16.16
C MET A 192 -14.73 24.55 16.73
N ASN A 193 -15.45 25.42 16.05
CA ASN A 193 -16.90 25.56 16.16
C ASN A 193 -17.55 24.90 14.93
N ALA A 194 -18.77 24.37 15.06
CA ALA A 194 -19.52 23.91 13.89
C ALA A 194 -19.66 24.99 12.81
N GLY A 195 -19.56 24.59 11.55
CA GLY A 195 -19.40 25.43 10.37
C GLY A 195 -17.96 25.88 10.07
N SER A 196 -16.97 25.47 10.87
CA SER A 196 -15.57 25.84 10.63
C SER A 196 -14.88 24.87 9.66
N LYS A 197 -13.88 25.37 8.95
CA LYS A 197 -12.92 24.55 8.19
C LYS A 197 -11.49 24.83 8.65
N TYR A 198 -10.77 23.79 9.03
CA TYR A 198 -9.42 23.86 9.56
C TYR A 198 -8.51 22.93 8.78
N LYS A 199 -7.22 23.26 8.74
CA LYS A 199 -6.15 22.35 8.35
C LYS A 199 -5.35 21.98 9.59
N PHE A 200 -5.14 20.69 9.82
CA PHE A 200 -4.34 20.13 10.88
C PHE A 200 -3.09 19.47 10.30
N VAL A 201 -1.95 19.68 10.94
CA VAL A 201 -0.73 18.91 10.72
C VAL A 201 -0.37 18.26 12.05
N ILE A 202 -0.47 16.94 12.09
CA ILE A 202 -0.45 16.14 13.31
C ILE A 202 0.85 15.32 13.33
N PRO A 203 1.75 15.54 14.29
CA PRO A 203 2.96 14.72 14.42
C PRO A 203 2.61 13.28 14.73
N SER A 204 3.49 12.34 14.41
CA SER A 204 3.25 10.89 14.60
C SER A 204 2.79 10.54 16.01
N GLU A 205 3.34 11.18 17.03
CA GLU A 205 3.05 10.95 18.46
C GLU A 205 1.61 11.29 18.84
N LEU A 206 0.95 12.17 18.07
CA LEU A 206 -0.48 12.51 18.23
C LEU A 206 -1.37 11.82 17.18
N ALA A 207 -0.77 10.97 16.34
CA ALA A 207 -1.43 10.18 15.31
C ALA A 207 -1.25 8.68 15.57
N TYR A 208 -0.51 7.97 14.70
CA TYR A 208 -0.32 6.52 14.74
C TYR A 208 1.06 6.09 15.25
N ALA A 209 1.83 7.02 15.82
CA ALA A 209 3.17 6.79 16.36
C ALA A 209 4.07 6.01 15.39
N ASP A 210 4.62 4.88 15.84
CA ASP A 210 5.54 4.02 15.08
C ASP A 210 4.81 2.82 14.45
N GLU A 211 3.49 2.81 14.48
CA GLU A 211 2.68 1.75 13.85
C GLU A 211 2.50 2.02 12.35
N GLU A 212 2.66 0.96 11.56
CA GLU A 212 2.40 0.98 10.12
C GLU A 212 0.96 0.53 9.86
N LEU A 213 0.21 1.35 9.13
CA LEU A 213 -1.11 1.01 8.59
C LEU A 213 -1.00 0.86 7.07
N GLU A 214 -2.00 0.22 6.46
CA GLU A 214 -2.02 -0.11 5.02
C GLU A 214 -1.60 1.05 4.11
N THR A 215 -2.07 2.27 4.40
CA THR A 215 -1.80 3.48 3.61
C THR A 215 -1.01 4.54 4.38
N ILE A 216 -0.64 4.28 5.64
CA ILE A 216 0.06 5.23 6.51
C ILE A 216 1.34 4.57 7.05
N PRO A 217 2.51 4.90 6.47
CA PRO A 217 3.78 4.36 6.94
C PRO A 217 4.08 4.71 8.41
N ALA A 218 4.80 3.84 9.10
CA ALA A 218 5.23 4.08 10.49
C ALA A 218 5.99 5.41 10.66
N GLY A 219 5.73 6.13 11.76
CA GLY A 219 6.37 7.42 12.06
C GLY A 219 5.87 8.58 11.21
N SER A 220 4.75 8.43 10.51
CA SER A 220 4.21 9.47 9.64
C SER A 220 3.57 10.59 10.45
N THR A 221 3.97 11.83 10.13
CA THR A 221 3.11 13.01 10.33
C THR A 221 1.96 12.91 9.34
N VAL A 222 0.74 13.26 9.76
CA VAL A 222 -0.44 13.25 8.90
C VAL A 222 -1.04 14.65 8.81
N VAL A 223 -1.64 14.95 7.66
CA VAL A 223 -2.29 16.23 7.40
C VAL A 223 -3.75 16.00 7.15
N PHE A 224 -4.61 16.80 7.78
CA PHE A 224 -6.04 16.75 7.57
C PHE A 224 -6.58 18.13 7.21
N GLU A 225 -7.45 18.18 6.21
CA GLU A 225 -8.35 19.32 5.99
C GLU A 225 -9.73 18.88 6.42
N VAL A 226 -10.27 19.55 7.44
CA VAL A 226 -11.49 19.14 8.14
C VAL A 226 -12.49 20.27 8.14
N GLU A 227 -13.72 19.93 7.77
CA GLU A 227 -14.90 20.76 7.87
C GLU A 227 -15.83 20.17 8.91
N LEU A 228 -16.03 20.88 10.02
CA LEU A 228 -16.92 20.46 11.09
C LEU A 228 -18.33 20.92 10.76
N LEU A 229 -19.19 20.00 10.35
CA LEU A 229 -20.56 20.30 9.94
C LEU A 229 -21.45 20.50 11.16
N LYS A 230 -21.39 19.57 12.11
CA LYS A 230 -22.32 19.54 13.24
C LYS A 230 -21.74 18.85 14.47
N VAL A 231 -22.18 19.29 15.65
CA VAL A 231 -22.02 18.57 16.92
C VAL A 231 -23.35 17.92 17.26
N LEU A 232 -23.38 16.60 17.38
CA LEU A 232 -24.63 15.87 17.61
C LEU A 232 -25.04 15.96 19.09
N LYS A 233 -26.34 16.07 19.31
CA LYS A 233 -26.92 16.00 20.66
C LYS A 233 -26.97 14.54 21.14
N PRO A 234 -26.97 14.30 22.47
CA PRO A 234 -27.15 12.96 23.02
C PRO A 234 -28.37 12.24 22.41
N GLY A 235 -28.17 11.01 21.94
CA GLY A 235 -29.22 10.20 21.31
C GLY A 235 -29.57 10.56 19.86
N GLU A 236 -29.03 11.65 19.31
CA GLU A 236 -29.27 12.04 17.91
C GLU A 236 -28.64 11.05 16.92
N TYR A 237 -27.43 10.58 17.22
CA TYR A 237 -26.75 9.59 16.39
C TYR A 237 -27.54 8.27 16.28
N SER A 238 -28.11 7.79 17.40
CA SER A 238 -28.93 6.58 17.39
C SER A 238 -30.18 6.71 16.51
N LYS A 239 -30.78 7.90 16.43
CA LYS A 239 -31.91 8.16 15.53
C LYS A 239 -31.47 8.14 14.08
N ILE A 240 -30.37 8.81 13.75
CA ILE A 240 -29.80 8.83 12.40
C ILE A 240 -29.54 7.40 11.90
N VAL A 241 -28.87 6.56 12.71
CA VAL A 241 -28.58 5.16 12.34
C VAL A 241 -29.86 4.36 12.13
N LYS A 242 -30.86 4.54 13.01
CA LYS A 242 -32.16 3.87 12.87
C LYS A 242 -32.85 4.28 11.55
N ASP A 243 -32.92 5.58 11.28
CA ASP A 243 -33.57 6.11 10.08
C ASP A 243 -32.87 5.65 8.79
N MET A 244 -31.53 5.61 8.79
CA MET A 244 -30.75 5.05 7.68
C MET A 244 -31.06 3.57 7.45
N SER A 245 -31.06 2.76 8.51
CA SER A 245 -31.37 1.32 8.40
C SER A 245 -32.79 1.08 7.86
N GLU A 246 -33.77 1.89 8.28
CA GLU A 246 -35.15 1.79 7.79
C GLU A 246 -35.26 2.21 6.31
N GLN A 247 -34.48 3.20 5.87
CA GLN A 247 -34.42 3.62 4.46
C GLN A 247 -33.77 2.55 3.58
N GLU A 248 -32.67 1.93 4.03
CA GLU A 248 -32.03 0.82 3.32
C GLU A 248 -33.00 -0.35 3.14
N ILE A 249 -33.72 -0.72 4.20
CA ILE A 249 -34.75 -1.77 4.14
C ILE A 249 -35.85 -1.39 3.13
N LYS A 250 -36.32 -0.14 3.12
CA LYS A 250 -37.34 0.30 2.15
C LYS A 250 -36.82 0.25 0.71
N ASN A 251 -35.58 0.64 0.46
CA ASN A 251 -34.98 0.63 -0.87
C ASN A 251 -34.83 -0.80 -1.42
N ILE A 252 -34.51 -1.77 -0.57
CA ILE A 252 -34.49 -3.21 -0.94
C ILE A 252 -35.89 -3.72 -1.32
N HIS A 253 -36.94 -3.23 -0.66
CA HIS A 253 -38.32 -3.66 -0.96
C HIS A 253 -38.92 -2.98 -2.19
N GLN A 254 -38.41 -1.81 -2.61
CA GLN A 254 -38.86 -1.09 -3.81
C GLN A 254 -38.17 -1.56 -5.10
N THR A 255 -37.10 -2.35 -4.99
CA THR A 255 -36.32 -2.87 -6.14
C THR A 255 -36.66 -4.33 -6.48
N LYS A 256 -37.72 -4.90 -5.89
CA LYS A 256 -38.32 -6.19 -6.24
C LYS A 256 -39.71 -5.97 -6.84
#